data_AF-A0A452Y5B6-F1
#
_entry.id   AF-A0A452Y5B6-F1
#
_cell.length_a   1.000
_cell.length_b   1.000
_cell.length_c   1.000
_cell.angle_alpha   90.00
_cell.angle_beta   90.00
_cell.angle_gamma   90.00
#
_symmetry.space_group_name_H-M   'P 1'
#
loop_
_entity.id
_entity.type
_entity.pdbx_description
1 polymer ?
#
loop_
_entity_poly.entity_id
_entity_poly.type
_entity_poly.pdbx_seq_one_letter_code
_entity_poly.pdbx_strand_id
1 'polypeptide(L)'
;KDSLMDLSFHVPTSNTQFLGDEERPSAHIFWQKILAIADVGSSEEAVVSLEGIAILTPRGRYTVELHMSFLRLQGQANDFKIQYSSILRLFVL
;
A
#
# COMPACT_ATOMS: atom_id res chain seq x y z
N LYS A 1 15.42 3.00 -17.97
CA LYS A 1 14.10 2.43 -18.31
C LYS A 1 13.13 3.16 -17.40
N ASP A 2 12.37 4.11 -17.94
CA ASP A 2 11.52 4.97 -17.11
C ASP A 2 10.37 4.13 -16.55
N SER A 3 10.27 4.09 -15.23
CA SER A 3 9.21 3.40 -14.51
C SER A 3 8.29 4.46 -13.93
N LEU A 4 7.00 4.32 -14.22
CA LEU A 4 5.96 5.17 -13.67
C LEU A 4 5.90 4.95 -12.15
N MET A 5 6.17 6.00 -11.36
CA MET A 5 6.26 5.90 -9.90
C MET A 5 4.93 6.19 -9.19
N ASP A 6 4.18 7.20 -9.65
CA ASP A 6 2.90 7.59 -9.03
C ASP A 6 1.94 8.18 -10.09
N LEU A 7 0.64 7.98 -9.90
CA LEU A 7 -0.44 8.57 -10.69
C LEU A 7 -1.57 8.99 -9.76
N SER A 8 -1.97 10.26 -9.86
CA SER A 8 -3.10 10.82 -9.12
C SER A 8 -4.14 11.38 -10.08
N PHE A 9 -5.41 11.03 -9.89
CA PHE A 9 -6.52 11.48 -10.74
C PHE A 9 -7.64 12.11 -9.91
N HIS A 10 -8.23 13.18 -10.42
CA HIS A 10 -9.51 13.67 -9.93
C HIS A 10 -10.65 13.00 -10.72
N VAL A 11 -11.53 12.30 -10.02
CA VAL A 11 -12.72 11.67 -10.62
C VAL A 11 -13.97 12.35 -10.05
N PRO A 12 -14.68 13.15 -10.85
CA PRO A 12 -15.92 13.80 -10.41
C PRO A 12 -17.01 12.79 -10.07
N THR A 13 -17.89 13.14 -9.12
CA THR A 13 -19.05 12.33 -8.76
C THR A 13 -20.11 12.26 -9.87
N SER A 14 -20.07 13.19 -10.84
CA SER A 14 -20.92 13.19 -12.04
C SER A 14 -20.36 12.35 -13.20
N ASN A 15 -19.37 11.50 -12.95
CA ASN A 15 -18.74 10.71 -14.00
C ASN A 15 -19.71 9.69 -14.60
N THR A 16 -19.96 9.79 -15.90
CA THR A 16 -20.88 8.91 -16.64
C THR A 16 -20.20 7.68 -17.26
N GLN A 17 -18.87 7.65 -17.29
CA GLN A 17 -18.08 6.60 -17.93
C GLN A 17 -17.68 5.48 -16.96
N PHE A 18 -17.51 5.82 -15.69
CA PHE A 18 -17.28 4.89 -14.59
C PHE A 18 -18.43 5.04 -13.60
N LEU A 19 -19.58 4.47 -13.94
CA LEU A 19 -20.76 4.50 -13.07
C LEU A 19 -20.46 3.72 -11.79
N GLY A 20 -20.41 4.44 -10.67
CA GLY A 20 -20.27 3.88 -9.32
C GLY A 20 -21.61 3.85 -8.60
N ASP A 21 -21.71 3.01 -7.57
CA ASP A 21 -22.84 2.96 -6.64
C ASP A 21 -22.43 3.58 -5.28
N GLU A 22 -23.35 3.62 -4.29
CA GLU A 22 -23.05 4.17 -2.96
C GLU A 22 -21.93 3.40 -2.23
N GLU A 23 -21.75 2.12 -2.53
CA GLU A 23 -20.68 1.30 -1.93
C GLU A 23 -19.35 1.41 -2.68
N ARG A 24 -19.39 1.66 -3.98
CA ARG A 24 -18.24 1.73 -4.90
C ARG A 24 -18.32 2.99 -5.75
N PRO A 25 -17.74 4.11 -5.28
CA PRO A 25 -17.70 5.35 -6.04
C PRO A 25 -17.03 5.20 -7.41
N SER A 26 -17.35 6.10 -8.34
CA SER A 26 -16.75 6.15 -9.69
C SER A 26 -15.22 6.12 -9.69
N ALA A 27 -14.59 6.76 -8.69
CA ALA A 27 -13.14 6.74 -8.50
C ALA A 27 -12.59 5.33 -8.26
N HIS A 28 -13.30 4.52 -7.46
CA HIS A 28 -12.93 3.15 -7.16
C HIS A 28 -13.03 2.26 -8.41
N ILE A 29 -14.09 2.42 -9.20
CA ILE A 29 -14.26 1.68 -10.47
C ILE A 29 -13.18 2.03 -11.48
N PHE A 30 -12.83 3.32 -11.59
CA PHE A 30 -11.73 3.77 -12.45
C PHE A 30 -10.38 3.17 -12.01
N TRP A 31 -10.10 3.20 -10.70
CA TRP A 31 -8.92 2.59 -10.10
C TRP A 31 -8.80 1.10 -10.42
N GLN A 32 -9.88 0.34 -10.29
CA GLN A 32 -9.90 -1.09 -10.62
C GLN A 32 -9.57 -1.35 -12.10
N LYS A 33 -10.08 -0.52 -13.02
CA LYS A 33 -9.75 -0.64 -14.45
C LYS A 33 -8.27 -0.39 -14.73
N ILE A 34 -7.65 0.57 -14.04
CA ILE A 34 -6.20 0.80 -14.14
C ILE A 34 -5.45 -0.43 -13.62
N LEU A 35 -5.83 -0.96 -12.45
CA LEU A 35 -5.19 -2.16 -11.90
C LEU A 35 -5.28 -3.38 -12.84
N ALA A 36 -6.38 -3.55 -13.55
CA ALA A 36 -6.57 -4.69 -14.46
C ALA A 36 -5.66 -4.63 -15.70
N ILE A 37 -5.25 -3.43 -16.13
CA ILE A 37 -4.35 -3.23 -17.28
C ILE A 37 -2.90 -2.98 -16.87
N ALA A 38 -2.69 -2.58 -15.62
CA ALA A 38 -1.37 -2.31 -15.10
C ALA A 38 -0.67 -3.63 -14.78
N ASP A 39 0.51 -3.83 -15.36
CA ASP A 39 1.42 -4.91 -14.98
C ASP A 39 2.09 -4.55 -13.64
N VAL A 40 1.28 -4.56 -12.58
CA VAL A 40 1.75 -4.41 -11.21
C VAL A 40 2.15 -5.81 -10.78
N GLY A 41 3.46 -6.08 -10.74
CA GLY A 41 3.98 -7.39 -10.33
C GLY A 41 3.31 -7.89 -9.06
N SER A 42 3.05 -9.20 -8.99
CA SER A 42 2.37 -9.83 -7.85
C SER A 42 3.03 -9.39 -6.55
N SER A 43 2.23 -8.80 -5.65
CA SER A 43 2.70 -8.47 -4.31
C SER A 43 3.25 -9.74 -3.67
N GLU A 44 4.50 -9.71 -3.20
CA GLU A 44 5.06 -10.82 -2.43
C GLU A 44 4.10 -11.12 -1.27
N GLU A 45 3.85 -12.41 -1.00
CA GLU A 45 3.03 -12.83 0.13
C GLU A 45 3.84 -12.66 1.42
N ALA A 46 3.20 -12.15 2.47
CA ALA A 46 3.85 -12.00 3.76
C ALA A 46 4.20 -13.37 4.33
N VAL A 47 5.47 -13.58 4.67
CA VAL A 47 5.96 -14.79 5.34
C VAL A 47 5.41 -14.87 6.76
N VAL A 48 5.30 -13.71 7.41
CA VAL A 48 4.68 -13.58 8.74
C VAL A 48 4.06 -12.19 8.88
N SER A 49 2.94 -12.14 9.61
CA SER A 49 2.26 -10.91 9.99
C SER A 49 2.11 -10.86 11.51
N LEU A 50 2.50 -9.73 12.10
CA LEU A 50 2.43 -9.44 13.53
C LEU A 50 1.50 -8.26 13.74
N GLU A 51 0.34 -8.51 14.31
CA GLU A 51 -0.70 -7.48 14.47
C GLU A 51 -0.53 -6.66 15.75
N GLY A 52 -0.96 -5.40 15.70
CA GLY A 52 -1.14 -4.57 16.89
C GLY A 52 0.14 -4.11 17.59
N ILE A 53 1.30 -4.19 16.92
CA ILE A 53 2.60 -3.78 17.43
C ILE A 53 2.59 -2.26 17.68
N ALA A 54 2.93 -1.87 18.91
CA ALA A 54 3.07 -0.46 19.27
C ALA A 54 4.43 0.06 18.82
N ILE A 55 4.43 1.01 17.88
CA ILE A 55 5.62 1.70 17.40
C ILE A 55 5.67 3.10 18.00
N LEU A 56 6.86 3.50 18.49
CA LEU A 56 7.08 4.80 19.09
C LEU A 56 7.20 5.93 18.06
N THR A 57 7.87 5.67 16.93
CA THR A 57 8.09 6.65 15.86
C THR A 57 8.05 5.97 14.49
N PRO A 58 7.18 6.41 13.57
CA PRO A 58 6.05 7.32 13.82
C PRO A 58 5.03 6.67 14.76
N ARG A 59 4.60 7.40 15.80
CA ARG A 59 3.79 6.85 16.90
C ARG A 59 2.49 6.24 16.39
N GLY A 60 2.22 4.98 16.74
CA GLY A 60 0.97 4.31 16.37
C GLY A 60 0.99 2.81 16.63
N ARG A 61 -0.13 2.15 16.34
CA ARG A 61 -0.21 0.69 16.26
C ARG A 61 -0.16 0.27 14.80
N TYR A 62 0.70 -0.70 14.51
CA TYR A 62 0.94 -1.18 13.17
C TYR A 62 0.83 -2.70 13.14
N THR A 63 0.36 -3.21 12.01
CA THR A 63 0.62 -4.59 11.59
C THR A 63 1.97 -4.61 10.90
N VAL A 64 2.88 -5.47 11.38
CA VAL A 64 4.22 -5.65 10.83
C VAL A 64 4.22 -6.91 9.98
N GLU A 65 4.37 -6.76 8.68
CA GLU A 65 4.50 -7.88 7.75
C GLU A 65 5.95 -8.04 7.32
N LEU A 66 6.47 -9.26 7.39
CA LEU A 66 7.79 -9.59 6.85
C LEU A 66 7.60 -10.31 5.52
N HIS A 67 8.18 -9.74 4.47
CA HIS A 67 8.25 -10.32 3.14
C HIS A 67 9.68 -10.81 2.89
N MET A 68 9.94 -11.48 1.76
CA MET A 68 11.27 -12.01 1.46
C MET A 68 12.30 -10.90 1.18
N SER A 69 11.88 -9.81 0.55
CA SER A 69 12.79 -8.72 0.15
C SER A 69 12.63 -7.42 0.97
N PHE A 70 11.53 -7.26 1.70
CA PHE A 70 11.23 -6.06 2.49
C PHE A 70 10.40 -6.40 3.72
N LEU A 71 10.24 -5.44 4.63
CA LEU A 71 9.19 -5.45 5.64
C LEU A 71 8.19 -4.31 5.40
N ARG A 72 6.94 -4.51 5.78
CA ARG A 72 5.87 -3.52 5.67
C ARG A 72 5.32 -3.18 7.05
N LEU A 73 5.16 -1.90 7.33
CA LEU A 73 4.49 -1.39 8.53
C LEU A 73 3.17 -0.77 8.10
N GLN A 74 2.08 -1.51 8.29
CA GLN A 74 0.74 -1.07 7.93
C GLN A 74 0.03 -0.50 9.17
N GLY A 75 -0.13 0.80 9.20
CA GLY A 75 -0.94 1.51 10.18
C GLY A 75 -2.29 1.89 9.58
N GLN A 76 -3.16 2.47 10.40
CA GLN A 76 -4.49 2.90 9.96
C GLN A 76 -4.43 3.99 8.87
N ALA A 77 -3.48 4.93 8.99
CA ALA A 77 -3.35 6.07 8.08
C ALA A 77 -2.03 6.07 7.29
N ASN A 78 -1.05 5.26 7.69
CA ASN A 78 0.28 5.25 7.10
C ASN A 78 0.68 3.83 6.73
N ASP A 79 1.32 3.68 5.59
CA ASP A 79 1.86 2.41 5.12
C ASP A 79 3.30 2.62 4.68
N PHE A 80 4.22 1.92 5.33
CA PHE A 80 5.64 2.03 5.05
C PHE A 80 6.18 0.70 4.53
N LYS A 81 6.76 0.73 3.32
CA LYS A 81 7.54 -0.36 2.76
C LYS A 81 9.03 -0.08 3.00
N ILE A 82 9.68 -0.90 3.81
CA ILE A 82 11.09 -0.75 4.20
C ILE A 82 11.88 -1.91 3.59
N GLN A 83 12.78 -1.60 2.64
CA GLN A 83 13.68 -2.59 2.07
C GLN A 83 14.71 -3.03 3.11
N TYR A 84 15.01 -4.33 3.19
CA TYR A 84 16.02 -4.81 4.15
C TYR A 84 17.40 -4.19 3.90
N SER A 85 17.73 -3.91 2.63
CA SER A 85 18.96 -3.20 2.24
C SER A 85 19.07 -1.78 2.79
N SER A 86 17.95 -1.17 3.21
CA SER A 86 17.92 0.16 3.85
C SER A 86 18.22 0.11 5.35
N ILE A 87 18.15 -1.08 5.97
CA ILE A 87 18.36 -1.26 7.40
C ILE A 87 19.85 -1.39 7.67
N LEU A 88 20.44 -0.36 8.26
CA LEU A 88 21.88 -0.34 8.55
C LEU A 88 22.24 -1.05 9.86
N ARG A 89 21.37 -0.98 10.86
CA ARG A 89 21.60 -1.51 12.19
C ARG A 89 20.30 -1.99 12.81
N LEU A 90 20.36 -3.13 13.47
CA LEU A 90 19.33 -3.64 14.36
C LEU A 90 19.88 -3.62 15.78
N PHE A 91 19.14 -2.98 16.70
CA PHE A 91 19.51 -2.95 18.11
C PHE A 91 18.50 -3.78 18.89
N VAL A 92 19.01 -4.77 19.62
CA VAL A 92 18.25 -5.49 20.65
C VAL A 92 18.70 -4.89 21.97
N LEU A 93 17.77 -4.19 22.63
CA LEU A 93 18.02 -3.43 23.85
C LEU A 93 17.50 -4.18 25.08
#